data_AF-A0A7W9A1E1-F1
#
_entry.id   AF-A0A7W9A1E1-F1
#
_cell.length_a   1.000
_cell.length_b   1.000
_cell.length_c   1.000
_cell.angle_alpha   90.00
_cell.angle_beta   90.00
_cell.angle_gamma   90.00
#
_symmetry.space_group_name_H-M   'P 1'
#
loop_
_entity.id
_entity.type
_entity.pdbx_description
1 polymer ?
#
loop_
_entity_poly.entity_id
_entity_poly.type
_entity_poly.pdbx_seq_one_letter_code
_entity_poly.pdbx_strand_id
1 'polypeptide(L)' 'MSRLTFSLMASATLMAGAVACSPAEPEPAPEPETRTVVQEVPVVVEREAPPPVVVEREAGDSTTVRAGSDGIEVETTNR' A
#
# COMPACT_ATOMS: atom_id res chain seq x y z
N MET A 1 2.93 -70.83 -53.40
CA MET A 1 2.54 -70.46 -52.02
C MET A 1 3.79 -69.92 -51.30
N SER A 2 4.44 -68.92 -51.90
CA SER A 2 4.15 -67.50 -51.80
C SER A 2 5.00 -66.88 -50.69
N ARG A 3 6.26 -66.61 -51.02
CA ARG A 3 7.24 -65.84 -50.22
C ARG A 3 6.79 -64.38 -49.94
N LEU A 4 5.60 -64.02 -50.42
CA LEU A 4 4.96 -62.71 -50.29
C LEU A 4 4.44 -62.44 -48.87
N THR A 5 4.15 -63.46 -48.07
CA THR A 5 3.62 -63.26 -46.71
C THR A 5 4.67 -62.75 -45.73
N PHE A 6 5.97 -63.01 -45.96
CA PHE A 6 7.03 -62.54 -45.08
C PHE A 6 7.40 -61.07 -45.29
N SER A 7 7.15 -60.51 -46.48
CA SER A 7 7.50 -59.11 -46.78
C SER A 7 6.52 -58.10 -46.19
N LEU A 8 5.29 -58.50 -45.89
CA LEU A 8 4.24 -57.59 -45.42
C LEU A 8 4.36 -57.23 -43.93
N MET A 9 5.08 -58.03 -43.14
CA MET A 9 5.30 -57.80 -41.71
C MET A 9 6.47 -56.86 -41.39
N ALA A 10 7.21 -56.39 -42.39
CA ALA A 10 8.35 -55.47 -42.18
C ALA A 10 7.97 -53.99 -42.26
N SER A 11 6.79 -53.65 -42.80
CA SER A 11 6.40 -52.26 -43.09
C SER A 11 5.65 -51.56 -41.95
N ALA A 12 5.29 -52.27 -40.89
CA ALA A 12 4.43 -51.74 -39.83
C ALA A 12 5.18 -51.00 -38.69
N THR A 13 6.51 -51.06 -38.66
CA THR A 13 7.32 -50.54 -37.53
C THR A 13 7.84 -49.12 -37.70
N LEU A 14 7.66 -48.49 -38.86
CA LEU A 14 8.26 -47.19 -39.18
C LEU A 14 7.41 -45.95 -38.87
N MET A 15 6.20 -46.11 -38.32
CA MET A 15 5.28 -44.98 -38.04
C MET A 15 5.16 -44.62 -36.55
N ALA A 16 6.02 -45.16 -35.68
CA ALA A 16 6.04 -44.86 -34.24
C ALA A 16 7.14 -43.86 -33.83
N GLY A 17 7.69 -43.08 -34.78
CA GLY A 17 8.86 -42.22 -34.53
C GLY A 17 8.58 -40.72 -34.37
N ALA A 18 7.35 -40.25 -34.57
CA ALA A 18 7.09 -38.81 -34.75
C ALA A 18 6.42 -38.09 -33.57
N VAL A 19 6.41 -38.67 -32.35
CA VAL A 19 5.76 -38.03 -31.18
C VAL A 19 6.70 -37.78 -30.00
N ALA A 20 8.02 -37.92 -30.19
CA ALA A 20 9.00 -37.66 -29.13
C ALA A 20 9.39 -36.18 -28.98
N CYS A 21 8.90 -35.30 -29.87
CA CYS A 21 9.12 -33.86 -29.78
C CYS A 21 7.78 -33.13 -29.85
N SER A 22 6.89 -33.39 -28.89
CA SER A 22 5.87 -32.39 -28.56
C SER A 22 6.55 -31.34 -27.69
N PRO A 23 6.55 -30.03 -28.06
CA PRO A 23 7.01 -29.00 -27.15
C PRO A 23 6.14 -29.06 -25.88
N ALA A 24 6.78 -29.08 -24.71
CA ALA A 24 6.06 -28.97 -23.45
C ALA A 24 5.29 -27.64 -23.48
N GLU A 25 3.97 -27.69 -23.30
CA GLU A 25 3.16 -26.48 -23.16
C GLU A 25 3.65 -25.69 -21.94
N PRO A 26 3.85 -24.36 -22.06
CA PRO A 26 4.28 -23.54 -20.94
C PRO A 26 3.28 -23.67 -19.79
N GLU A 27 3.77 -24.03 -18.59
CA GLU A 27 2.95 -23.98 -17.38
C GLU A 27 2.41 -22.55 -17.20
N PRO A 28 1.14 -22.39 -16.77
CA PRO A 28 0.55 -21.08 -16.59
C PRO A 28 1.38 -20.29 -15.57
N ALA A 29 1.82 -19.10 -15.98
CA ALA A 29 2.54 -18.20 -15.10
C ALA A 29 1.69 -17.87 -13.87
N PRO A 30 2.30 -17.76 -12.66
CA PRO A 30 1.56 -17.41 -11.46
C PRO A 30 0.86 -16.05 -11.63
N GLU A 31 -0.39 -15.97 -11.18
CA GLU A 31 -1.18 -14.74 -11.28
C GLU A 31 -0.58 -13.63 -10.40
N PRO A 32 -0.60 -12.37 -10.85
CA PRO A 32 -0.05 -11.27 -10.07
C PRO A 32 -0.91 -11.00 -8.82
N GLU A 33 -0.33 -11.19 -7.64
CA GLU A 33 -0.96 -10.80 -6.38
C GLU A 33 -0.95 -9.28 -6.22
N THR A 34 -2.13 -8.68 -6.06
CA THR A 34 -2.27 -7.26 -5.72
C THR A 34 -2.30 -7.09 -4.21
N ARG A 35 -1.42 -6.25 -3.67
CA ARG A 35 -1.37 -5.93 -2.23
C ARG A 35 -1.71 -4.46 -2.02
N THR A 36 -2.64 -4.20 -1.11
CA THR A 36 -2.99 -2.83 -0.70
C THR A 36 -2.01 -2.35 0.37
N VAL A 37 -1.36 -1.21 0.12
CA VAL A 37 -0.51 -0.54 1.10
C VAL A 37 -1.34 0.51 1.83
N VAL A 38 -1.45 0.40 3.15
CA VAL A 38 -2.05 1.43 3.99
C VAL A 38 -0.94 2.38 4.43
N GLN A 39 -1.11 3.66 4.13
CA GLN A 39 -0.20 4.72 4.56
C GLN A 39 -0.93 5.59 5.60
N GLU A 40 -0.38 5.66 6.80
CA GLU A 40 -0.89 6.52 7.86
C GLU A 40 -0.46 7.97 7.57
N VAL A 41 -1.43 8.88 7.53
CA VAL A 41 -1.17 10.31 7.35
C VAL A 41 -1.46 11.01 8.67
N PRO A 42 -0.56 11.85 9.19
CA PRO A 42 -0.82 12.59 10.42
C PRO A 42 -1.98 13.56 10.18
N VAL A 43 -3.05 13.41 10.97
CA VAL A 43 -4.18 14.34 10.98
C VAL A 43 -3.88 15.44 11.97
N VAL A 44 -3.70 16.68 11.48
CA VAL A 44 -3.59 17.86 12.34
C VAL A 44 -5.01 18.23 12.77
N VAL A 45 -5.27 18.13 14.08
CA VAL A 45 -6.51 18.62 14.67
C VAL A 45 -6.23 20.02 15.19
N GLU A 46 -6.82 21.03 14.55
CA GLU A 46 -6.80 22.40 15.09
C GLU A 46 -7.52 22.41 16.44
N ARG A 47 -6.79 22.80 17.49
CA ARG A 47 -7.35 23.02 18.81
C ARG A 47 -7.60 24.51 18.97
N GLU A 48 -8.84 24.87 19.24
CA GLU A 48 -9.20 26.24 19.62
C GLU A 48 -8.55 26.58 20.97
N ALA A 49 -7.84 27.71 21.03
CA ALA A 49 -7.26 28.19 22.27
C ALA A 49 -8.36 28.77 23.18
N PRO A 50 -8.31 28.55 24.50
CA PRO A 50 -9.27 29.16 25.41
C PRO A 50 -9.15 30.69 25.37
N PRO A 51 -10.26 31.42 25.60
CA PRO A 51 -10.25 32.87 25.59
C PRO A 51 -9.31 33.44 26.68
N PRO A 52 -8.72 34.63 26.46
CA PRO A 52 -7.84 35.26 27.43
C PRO A 52 -8.61 35.64 28.70
N VAL A 53 -7.95 35.50 29.85
CA VAL A 53 -8.48 35.93 31.16
C VAL A 53 -7.98 37.33 31.44
N VAL A 54 -8.89 38.27 31.65
CA VAL A 54 -8.56 39.65 32.04
C VAL A 54 -8.92 39.84 33.51
N VAL A 55 -7.96 40.29 34.30
CA VAL A 55 -8.14 40.65 35.71
C VAL A 55 -7.99 42.16 35.82
N GLU A 56 -9.11 42.84 36.07
CA GLU A 56 -9.12 44.27 36.38
C GLU A 56 -8.76 44.50 37.85
N ARG A 57 -7.91 45.50 38.10
CA ARG A 57 -7.53 45.96 39.43
C ARG A 57 -7.98 47.41 39.62
N GLU A 58 -8.02 47.85 40.86
CA GLU A 58 -8.43 49.22 41.17
C GLU A 58 -7.55 50.25 40.45
N ALA A 59 -8.12 51.43 40.17
CA ALA A 59 -7.49 52.53 39.44
C ALA A 59 -7.23 52.34 37.91
N GLY A 60 -7.75 51.26 37.31
CA GLY A 60 -7.68 51.05 35.86
C GLY A 60 -6.46 50.24 35.40
N ASP A 61 -5.76 49.62 36.35
CA ASP A 61 -4.72 48.64 36.08
C ASP A 61 -5.35 47.31 35.63
N SER A 62 -4.74 46.62 34.67
CA SER A 62 -5.24 45.33 34.17
C SER A 62 -4.12 44.32 33.97
N THR A 63 -4.45 43.04 34.17
CA THR A 63 -3.59 41.91 33.84
C THR A 63 -4.32 41.00 32.86
N THR A 64 -3.74 40.77 31.68
CA THR A 64 -4.26 39.84 30.66
C THR A 64 -3.40 38.58 30.64
N VAL A 65 -4.03 37.42 30.79
CA VAL A 65 -3.38 36.10 30.72
C VAL A 65 -3.91 35.35 29.51
N ARG A 66 -3.03 34.90 28.63
CA ARG A 66 -3.38 34.15 27.40
C ARG A 66 -2.46 32.97 27.15
N ALA A 67 -2.97 31.95 26.47
CA ALA A 67 -2.15 30.85 25.97
C ALA A 67 -1.56 31.25 24.60
N GLY A 68 -0.24 31.34 24.52
CA GLY A 68 0.53 31.57 23.29
C GLY A 68 1.21 30.30 22.78
N SER A 69 1.87 30.41 21.63
CA SER A 69 2.57 29.28 20.98
C SER A 69 3.72 28.73 21.82
N ASP A 70 4.34 29.59 22.65
CA ASP A 70 5.49 29.25 23.49
C ASP A 70 5.11 29.00 24.96
N GLY A 71 3.83 29.09 25.34
CA GLY A 71 3.37 28.88 26.72
C GLY A 71 2.32 29.88 27.19
N ILE A 72 2.31 30.23 28.48
CA ILE A 72 1.40 31.24 29.04
C ILE A 72 2.05 32.62 28.92
N GLU A 73 1.35 33.55 28.29
CA GLU A 73 1.73 34.95 28.18
C GLU A 73 0.93 35.80 29.17
N VAL A 74 1.62 36.68 29.89
CA VAL A 74 1.02 37.59 30.87
C VAL A 74 1.41 39.02 30.52
N GLU A 75 0.41 39.86 30.28
CA GLU A 75 0.57 41.29 30.01
C GLU A 75 -0.04 42.10 31.16
N THR A 76 0.68 43.10 31.66
CA THR A 76 0.19 44.00 32.71
C THR A 76 0.18 45.44 32.20
N THR A 77 -0.98 46.08 32.22
CA THR A 77 -1.14 47.50 31.92
C THR A 77 -1.36 48.25 33.22
N ASN A 78 -0.54 49.27 33.48
CA ASN A 78 -0.72 50.18 34.62
C ASN A 78 -1.13 51.56 34.07
N ARG A 79 -2.08 52.23 34.72
CA ARG A 79 -2.60 53.53 34.29
C ARG A 79 -1.93 54.71 34.98
#